data_AF-A7EHV0-F1
#
_entry.id   AF-A7EHV0-F1
#
_cell.length_a   1.000
_cell.length_b   1.000
_cell.length_c   1.000
_cell.angle_alpha   90.00
_cell.angle_beta   90.00
_cell.angle_gamma   90.00
#
_symmetry.space_group_name_H-M   'P 1'
#
loop_
_entity.id
_entity.type
_entity.pdbx_description
1 polymer ?
#
loop_
_entity_poly.entity_id
_entity_poly.type
_entity_poly.pdbx_seq_one_letter_code
_entity_poly.pdbx_strand_id
1 'polypeptide(L)'
;MWLPFALLFLCMLQLAVCAEDFYQLLGIDKQASEREIKRAYRLLSKKYHPDKNPGDETAKQKFVEVAEAYEALSVPETRKIYDQYGHEGLKQRQQGGGGGHHDPFDLFSRFFGGGGHFGQHGQRKGPDMEVRVGIPLRDFYNGHTTEFQLEKQMICEECEGSGSADGQVDTCTACNGHGVQVKKHQLAPGIFQQVQVKCDHCDGKGKTIKHKCPVCSGSRVIRKVQTHQLVIERGAPKGQTINYENEADESPDWVAGDLHVTLVEKEANLEEDNELKVDGTFFRRKGDNLHWREILSLREAWMGSWTRNLTHLDGHIVQLSRERGQAVQPGHVEHVKGEGMPKWHEDGDSVYHKTEFGDLVVEYTVVLPDQMEKGMEKDFWALWEKWRKKNGVDLQKDSGRPETPGAATGKDEL
;
A
#
# COMPACT_ATOMS: atom_id res chain seq x y z
N MET A 1 -25.83 63.10 2.86
CA MET A 1 -25.85 62.32 1.59
C MET A 1 -24.50 61.69 1.20
N TRP A 2 -23.48 61.65 2.07
CA TRP A 2 -22.13 61.14 1.70
C TRP A 2 -21.73 59.82 2.39
N LEU A 3 -22.53 59.29 3.33
CA LEU A 3 -22.30 57.98 3.92
C LEU A 3 -22.51 56.79 2.96
N PRO A 4 -23.51 56.77 2.04
CA PRO A 4 -23.72 55.58 1.21
C PRO A 4 -22.62 55.42 0.16
N PHE A 5 -22.00 56.51 -0.30
CA PHE A 5 -20.88 56.46 -1.25
C PHE A 5 -19.58 55.98 -0.60
N ALA A 6 -19.32 56.34 0.65
CA ALA A 6 -18.14 55.88 1.38
C ALA A 6 -18.21 54.37 1.70
N LEU A 7 -19.40 53.85 2.04
CA LEU A 7 -19.64 52.42 2.24
C LEU A 7 -19.53 51.61 0.94
N LEU A 8 -20.03 52.16 -0.17
CA LEU A 8 -19.88 51.53 -1.50
C LEU A 8 -18.43 51.52 -1.96
N PHE A 9 -17.67 52.59 -1.71
CA PHE A 9 -16.25 52.66 -2.03
C PHE A 9 -15.42 51.72 -1.15
N LEU A 10 -15.75 51.59 0.14
CA LEU A 10 -15.10 50.64 1.06
C LEU A 10 -15.42 49.18 0.69
N CYS A 11 -16.65 48.86 0.28
CA CYS A 11 -17.02 47.54 -0.24
C CYS A 11 -16.35 47.23 -1.58
N MET A 12 -16.23 48.21 -2.48
CA MET A 12 -15.50 48.07 -3.74
C MET A 12 -13.99 47.90 -3.51
N LEU A 13 -13.42 48.57 -2.50
CA LEU A 13 -12.02 48.37 -2.09
C LEU A 13 -11.79 47.00 -1.44
N GLN A 14 -12.76 46.48 -0.68
CA GLN A 14 -12.69 45.13 -0.13
C GLN A 14 -12.84 44.05 -1.22
N LEU A 15 -13.70 44.25 -2.22
CA LEU A 15 -13.83 43.34 -3.37
C LEU A 15 -12.57 43.31 -4.26
N ALA A 16 -11.83 44.43 -4.37
CA ALA A 16 -10.57 44.49 -5.11
C ALA A 16 -9.40 43.77 -4.41
N VAL A 17 -9.48 43.55 -3.10
CA VAL A 17 -8.46 42.83 -2.30
C VAL A 17 -8.72 41.31 -2.25
N CYS A 18 -9.86 40.84 -2.76
CA CYS A 18 -10.26 39.43 -2.74
C CYS A 18 -9.98 38.65 -4.03
N ALA A 19 -9.32 39.24 -5.04
CA ALA A 19 -8.78 38.47 -6.15
C ALA A 19 -7.37 37.98 -5.77
N GLU A 20 -7.21 36.69 -5.48
CA GLU A 20 -5.92 36.13 -5.06
C GLU A 20 -4.84 36.37 -6.14
N ASP A 21 -3.70 36.92 -5.72
CA ASP A 21 -2.53 37.12 -6.59
C ASP A 21 -1.91 35.74 -6.90
N PHE A 22 -1.72 35.41 -8.17
CA PHE A 22 -1.19 34.10 -8.61
C PHE A 22 0.21 33.82 -8.04
N TYR A 23 1.00 34.86 -7.75
CA TYR A 23 2.30 34.69 -7.09
C TYR A 23 2.12 34.28 -5.62
N GLN A 24 1.14 34.87 -4.92
CA GLN A 24 0.81 34.51 -3.54
C GLN A 24 0.19 33.11 -3.46
N LEU A 25 -0.64 32.76 -4.43
CA LEU A 25 -1.28 31.45 -4.55
C LEU A 25 -0.25 30.33 -4.74
N LEU A 26 0.77 30.58 -5.58
CA LEU A 26 1.90 29.67 -5.74
C LEU A 26 2.94 29.77 -4.62
N GLY A 27 2.83 30.76 -3.72
CA GLY A 27 3.76 30.97 -2.61
C GLY A 27 5.17 31.40 -3.06
N ILE A 28 5.26 32.18 -4.13
CA ILE A 28 6.52 32.61 -4.77
C ILE A 28 6.58 34.14 -4.93
N ASP A 29 7.79 34.65 -5.13
CA ASP A 29 8.02 36.09 -5.38
C ASP A 29 7.67 36.48 -6.83
N LYS A 30 7.33 37.76 -7.07
CA LYS A 30 7.06 38.28 -8.44
C LYS A 30 8.27 38.19 -9.36
N GLN A 31 9.49 38.21 -8.80
CA GLN A 31 10.76 38.02 -9.50
C GLN A 31 11.12 36.54 -9.69
N ALA A 32 10.25 35.59 -9.29
CA ALA A 32 10.55 34.17 -9.37
C ALA A 32 10.91 33.74 -10.80
N SER A 33 11.94 32.92 -10.91
CA SER A 33 12.36 32.29 -12.15
C SER A 33 11.30 31.30 -12.66
N GLU A 34 11.30 30.99 -13.96
CA GLU A 34 10.41 29.97 -14.54
C GLU A 34 10.55 28.61 -13.82
N ARG A 35 11.76 28.33 -13.34
CA ARG A 35 12.08 27.13 -12.57
C ARG A 35 11.37 27.09 -11.22
N GLU A 36 11.37 28.21 -10.50
CA GLU A 36 10.67 28.35 -9.21
C GLU A 36 9.16 28.26 -9.37
N ILE A 37 8.60 28.89 -10.41
CA ILE A 37 7.16 28.79 -10.76
C ILE A 37 6.78 27.33 -11.02
N LYS A 38 7.56 26.61 -11.82
CA LYS A 38 7.31 25.20 -12.15
C LYS A 38 7.49 24.26 -10.95
N ARG A 39 8.40 24.59 -10.03
CA ARG A 39 8.60 23.83 -8.79
C ARG A 39 7.43 24.03 -7.82
N ALA A 40 6.99 25.27 -7.63
CA ALA A 40 5.84 25.61 -6.80
C ALA A 40 4.57 24.93 -7.29
N TYR A 41 4.30 25.01 -8.59
CA TYR A 41 3.18 24.31 -9.23
C TYR A 41 3.21 22.80 -8.98
N ARG A 42 4.37 22.14 -9.14
CA ARG A 42 4.50 20.69 -8.90
C ARG A 42 4.20 20.30 -7.46
N LEU A 43 4.69 21.07 -6.49
CA LEU A 43 4.45 20.82 -5.07
C LEU A 43 2.97 20.97 -4.71
N LEU A 44 2.34 22.06 -5.16
CA LEU A 44 0.95 22.36 -4.84
C LEU A 44 -0.03 21.44 -5.59
N SER A 45 0.25 21.10 -6.85
CA SER A 45 -0.55 20.15 -7.63
C SER A 45 -0.52 18.75 -7.02
N LYS A 46 0.65 18.28 -6.55
CA LYS A 46 0.77 16.99 -5.84
C LYS A 46 0.05 17.03 -4.49
N LYS A 47 0.01 18.17 -3.81
CA LYS A 47 -0.66 18.35 -2.53
C LYS A 47 -2.19 18.34 -2.67
N TYR A 48 -2.72 19.03 -3.67
CA TYR A 48 -4.16 19.20 -3.88
C TYR A 48 -4.76 18.23 -4.91
N HIS A 49 -4.02 17.20 -5.31
CA HIS A 49 -4.48 16.23 -6.31
C HIS A 49 -5.77 15.50 -5.86
N PRO A 50 -6.77 15.32 -6.75
CA PRO A 50 -8.02 14.61 -6.42
C PRO A 50 -7.81 13.18 -5.89
N ASP A 51 -6.88 12.42 -6.49
CA ASP A 51 -6.60 11.04 -6.05
C ASP A 51 -6.06 10.97 -4.60
N LYS A 52 -5.36 12.02 -4.16
CA LYS A 52 -4.84 12.09 -2.78
C LYS A 52 -5.83 12.72 -1.81
N ASN A 53 -6.85 13.40 -2.33
CA ASN A 53 -7.88 14.08 -1.55
C ASN A 53 -9.28 13.72 -2.11
N PRO A 54 -9.66 12.44 -2.13
CA PRO A 54 -10.93 12.02 -2.70
C PRO A 54 -12.10 12.60 -1.90
N GLY A 55 -13.02 13.29 -2.57
CA GLY A 55 -14.21 13.88 -1.95
C GLY A 55 -13.99 15.21 -1.23
N ASP A 56 -12.78 15.79 -1.26
CA ASP A 56 -12.52 17.12 -0.69
C ASP A 56 -12.70 18.22 -1.76
N GLU A 57 -13.87 18.88 -1.73
CA GLU A 57 -14.18 20.00 -2.64
C GLU A 57 -13.23 21.20 -2.47
N THR A 58 -12.62 21.38 -1.30
CA THR A 58 -11.68 22.49 -1.07
C THR A 58 -10.32 22.23 -1.72
N ALA A 59 -9.85 20.98 -1.69
CA ALA A 59 -8.64 20.57 -2.40
C ALA A 59 -8.84 20.69 -3.92
N LYS A 60 -10.02 20.31 -4.42
CA LYS A 60 -10.39 20.44 -5.82
C LYS A 60 -10.41 21.90 -6.29
N GLN A 61 -10.97 22.82 -5.51
CA GLN A 61 -10.95 24.25 -5.83
C GLN A 61 -9.51 24.79 -5.89
N LYS A 62 -8.69 24.47 -4.89
CA LYS A 62 -7.28 24.89 -4.87
C LYS A 62 -6.47 24.29 -6.02
N PHE A 63 -6.78 23.07 -6.44
CA PHE A 63 -6.14 22.44 -7.59
C PHE A 63 -6.41 23.23 -8.88
N VAL A 64 -7.66 23.65 -9.08
CA VAL A 64 -8.05 24.48 -10.23
C VAL A 64 -7.32 25.83 -10.20
N GLU A 65 -7.32 26.52 -9.06
CA GLU A 65 -6.68 27.83 -8.92
C GLU A 65 -5.15 27.76 -9.12
N VAL A 66 -4.51 26.69 -8.64
CA VAL A 66 -3.07 26.43 -8.84
C VAL A 66 -2.76 26.17 -10.32
N ALA A 67 -3.64 25.48 -11.04
CA ALA A 67 -3.50 25.24 -12.47
C ALA A 67 -3.64 26.55 -13.27
N GLU A 68 -4.64 27.38 -12.97
CA GLU A 68 -4.83 28.69 -13.59
C GLU A 68 -3.64 29.63 -13.33
N ALA A 69 -3.11 29.65 -12.11
CA ALA A 69 -1.93 30.44 -11.76
C ALA A 69 -0.70 30.01 -12.56
N TYR A 70 -0.51 28.70 -12.73
CA TYR A 70 0.59 28.18 -13.53
C TYR A 70 0.43 28.50 -15.02
N GLU A 71 -0.77 28.38 -15.58
CA GLU A 71 -1.03 28.74 -16.97
C GLU A 71 -0.72 30.21 -17.24
N ALA A 72 -1.14 31.10 -16.34
CA ALA A 72 -0.87 32.52 -16.42
C ALA A 72 0.63 32.84 -16.35
N LEU A 73 1.36 32.22 -15.42
CA LEU A 73 2.75 32.59 -15.09
C LEU A 73 3.83 31.78 -15.81
N SER A 74 3.50 30.63 -16.39
CA SER A 74 4.48 29.71 -17.01
C SER A 74 5.00 30.19 -18.37
N VAL A 75 4.21 30.95 -19.14
CA VAL A 75 4.62 31.47 -20.45
C VAL A 75 5.03 32.94 -20.33
N PRO A 76 6.21 33.36 -20.83
CA PRO A 76 6.68 34.74 -20.70
C PRO A 76 5.71 35.81 -21.23
N GLU A 77 4.94 35.48 -22.27
CA GLU A 77 3.95 36.39 -22.85
C GLU A 77 2.72 36.57 -21.96
N THR A 78 2.17 35.49 -21.42
CA THR A 78 0.98 35.54 -20.54
C THR A 78 1.34 36.11 -19.19
N ARG A 79 2.54 35.80 -18.68
CA ARG A 79 3.07 36.37 -17.45
C ARG A 79 3.18 37.89 -17.56
N LYS A 80 3.70 38.42 -18.67
CA LYS A 80 3.76 39.88 -18.91
C LYS A 80 2.38 40.54 -18.92
N ILE A 81 1.39 39.88 -19.53
CA ILE A 81 0.01 40.39 -19.56
C ILE A 81 -0.58 40.41 -18.15
N TYR A 82 -0.38 39.34 -17.39
CA TYR A 82 -0.80 39.26 -15.99
C TYR A 82 -0.10 40.32 -15.13
N ASP A 83 1.21 40.49 -15.28
CA ASP A 83 1.99 41.47 -14.52
C ASP A 83 1.56 42.92 -14.81
N GLN A 84 1.08 43.20 -16.04
CA GLN A 84 0.67 44.54 -16.46
C GLN A 84 -0.80 44.86 -16.20
N TYR A 85 -1.69 43.87 -16.33
CA TYR A 85 -3.14 44.08 -16.38
C TYR A 85 -3.92 43.16 -15.41
N GLY A 86 -3.22 42.34 -14.62
CA GLY A 86 -3.82 41.41 -13.67
C GLY A 86 -4.73 40.38 -14.33
N HIS A 87 -5.67 39.86 -13.54
CA HIS A 87 -6.68 38.88 -13.97
C HIS A 87 -7.54 39.38 -15.13
N GLU A 88 -7.80 40.69 -15.21
CA GLU A 88 -8.62 41.29 -16.27
C GLU A 88 -7.93 41.23 -17.64
N GLY A 89 -6.61 41.41 -17.69
CA GLY A 89 -5.83 41.30 -18.93
C GLY A 89 -5.85 39.91 -19.54
N LEU A 90 -5.84 38.87 -18.70
CA LEU A 90 -5.97 37.48 -19.14
C LEU A 90 -7.39 37.18 -19.67
N LYS A 91 -8.43 37.66 -18.98
CA LYS A 91 -9.83 37.52 -19.41
C LYS A 91 -10.11 38.22 -20.74
N GLN A 92 -9.54 39.40 -20.96
CA GLN A 92 -9.71 40.15 -22.20
C GLN A 92 -9.04 39.45 -23.40
N ARG A 93 -7.89 38.80 -23.16
CA ARG A 93 -7.22 37.94 -24.17
C ARG A 93 -8.05 36.71 -24.51
N GLN A 94 -8.71 36.10 -23.52
CA GLN A 94 -9.57 34.92 -23.70
C GLN A 94 -10.87 35.24 -24.47
N GLN A 95 -11.37 36.48 -24.39
CA GLN A 95 -12.56 36.94 -25.15
C GLN A 95 -12.25 37.46 -26.57
N GLY A 96 -10.99 37.82 -26.86
CA GLY A 96 -10.59 38.46 -28.13
C GLY A 96 -9.98 37.56 -29.20
N GLY A 97 -9.71 36.28 -28.90
CA GLY A 97 -9.18 35.32 -29.85
C GLY A 97 -9.61 33.91 -29.47
N GLY A 98 -10.10 33.14 -30.46
CA GLY A 98 -10.64 31.80 -30.25
C GLY A 98 -9.63 30.86 -29.58
N GLY A 99 -9.68 30.78 -28.26
CA GLY A 99 -9.01 29.81 -27.42
C GLY A 99 -10.08 29.13 -26.59
N GLY A 100 -10.26 27.82 -26.80
CA GLY A 100 -11.23 27.03 -26.07
C GLY A 100 -11.05 27.17 -24.56
N HIS A 101 -12.15 27.06 -23.84
CA HIS A 101 -12.15 26.80 -22.40
C HIS A 101 -11.40 25.48 -22.20
N HIS A 102 -10.12 25.53 -21.82
CA HIS A 102 -9.38 24.33 -21.44
C HIS A 102 -9.85 23.93 -20.06
N ASP A 103 -10.31 22.70 -19.92
CA ASP A 103 -10.56 22.11 -18.60
C ASP A 103 -9.21 22.12 -17.84
N PRO A 104 -9.12 22.65 -16.62
CA PRO A 104 -7.91 22.59 -15.81
C PRO A 104 -7.33 21.17 -15.69
N PHE A 105 -8.18 20.14 -15.80
CA PHE A 105 -7.77 18.74 -15.87
C PHE A 105 -7.13 18.35 -17.20
N ASP A 106 -7.54 18.95 -18.33
CA ASP A 106 -6.95 18.76 -19.66
C ASP A 106 -5.55 19.40 -19.76
N LEU A 107 -5.34 20.53 -19.06
CA LEU A 107 -4.02 21.14 -18.90
C LEU A 107 -3.07 20.25 -18.08
N PHE A 108 -3.59 19.59 -17.04
CA PHE A 108 -2.88 18.57 -16.27
C PHE A 108 -2.55 17.33 -17.13
N SER A 109 -3.51 16.82 -17.91
CA SER A 109 -3.25 15.74 -18.89
C SER A 109 -2.15 16.11 -19.88
N ARG A 110 -2.09 17.36 -20.34
CA ARG A 110 -1.00 17.82 -21.21
C ARG A 110 0.37 17.88 -20.54
N PHE A 111 0.42 18.06 -19.22
CA PHE A 111 1.67 18.22 -18.45
C PHE A 111 2.11 16.91 -17.74
N PHE A 112 1.17 16.05 -17.33
CA PHE A 112 1.37 14.85 -16.54
C PHE A 112 0.86 13.55 -17.20
N GLY A 113 0.02 13.59 -18.25
CA GLY A 113 -0.44 12.37 -18.94
C GLY A 113 -1.60 12.54 -19.93
N GLY A 114 -1.28 12.70 -21.23
CA GLY A 114 -2.10 12.40 -22.42
C GLY A 114 -3.42 13.13 -22.71
N GLY A 115 -3.46 13.89 -23.83
CA GLY A 115 -4.58 13.77 -24.79
C GLY A 115 -5.16 15.04 -25.45
N GLY A 116 -4.54 15.54 -26.53
CA GLY A 116 -5.18 16.55 -27.39
C GLY A 116 -4.50 16.74 -28.75
N HIS A 117 -4.94 15.96 -29.75
CA HIS A 117 -4.65 16.03 -31.19
C HIS A 117 -3.27 15.65 -31.75
N PHE A 118 -3.36 14.76 -32.77
CA PHE A 118 -2.34 14.19 -33.66
C PHE A 118 -1.59 12.97 -33.12
N GLY A 119 -1.67 11.88 -33.89
CA GLY A 119 -1.12 10.58 -33.55
C GLY A 119 0.42 10.55 -33.51
N GLN A 120 0.91 9.35 -33.18
CA GLN A 120 2.30 8.90 -33.22
C GLN A 120 3.06 9.03 -31.87
N HIS A 121 3.37 7.85 -31.29
CA HIS A 121 4.17 7.58 -30.10
C HIS A 121 3.49 7.80 -28.74
N GLY A 122 2.82 6.75 -28.24
CA GLY A 122 2.56 6.63 -26.80
C GLY A 122 3.88 6.81 -26.03
N GLN A 123 3.86 7.65 -24.99
CA GLN A 123 5.02 7.78 -24.11
C GLN A 123 5.41 6.39 -23.63
N ARG A 124 6.68 6.04 -23.80
CA ARG A 124 7.21 4.77 -23.32
C ARG A 124 6.96 4.73 -21.81
N LYS A 125 6.33 3.67 -21.30
CA LYS A 125 6.20 3.39 -19.86
C LYS A 125 7.40 2.55 -19.42
N GLY A 126 7.88 2.83 -18.20
CA GLY A 126 8.93 2.09 -17.53
C GLY A 126 8.45 0.74 -17.00
N PRO A 127 9.37 -0.07 -16.46
CA PRO A 127 9.00 -1.33 -15.81
C PRO A 127 8.27 -1.05 -14.48
N ASP A 128 7.34 -1.94 -14.16
CA ASP A 128 6.63 -1.93 -12.87
C ASP A 128 7.52 -2.50 -11.75
N MET A 129 7.17 -2.20 -10.50
CA MET A 129 7.85 -2.67 -9.30
C MET A 129 6.90 -3.47 -8.41
N GLU A 130 7.39 -4.56 -7.82
CA GLU A 130 6.63 -5.36 -6.84
C GLU A 130 7.31 -5.34 -5.49
N VAL A 131 6.55 -5.06 -4.43
CA VAL A 131 7.03 -5.04 -3.04
C VAL A 131 6.08 -5.85 -2.17
N ARG A 132 6.63 -6.60 -1.21
CA ARG A 132 5.85 -7.34 -0.22
C ARG A 132 5.99 -6.66 1.13
N VAL A 133 4.87 -6.30 1.75
CA VAL A 133 4.84 -5.65 3.06
C VAL A 133 4.24 -6.60 4.08
N GLY A 134 5.01 -6.88 5.14
CA GLY A 134 4.60 -7.74 6.24
C GLY A 134 3.69 -6.99 7.21
N ILE A 135 2.44 -7.43 7.32
CA ILE A 135 1.40 -6.85 8.16
C ILE A 135 0.98 -7.87 9.22
N PRO A 136 0.90 -7.50 10.51
CA PRO A 136 0.48 -8.42 11.56
C PRO A 136 -0.99 -8.81 11.38
N LEU A 137 -1.36 -10.01 11.83
CA LEU A 137 -2.73 -10.53 11.67
C LEU A 137 -3.79 -9.63 12.33
N ARG A 138 -3.40 -8.97 13.43
CA ARG A 138 -4.19 -7.94 14.11
C ARG A 138 -4.69 -6.83 13.18
N ASP A 139 -3.81 -6.34 12.32
CA ASP A 139 -4.10 -5.20 11.46
C ASP A 139 -5.01 -5.62 10.31
N PHE A 140 -4.87 -6.85 9.83
CA PHE A 140 -5.86 -7.46 8.93
C PHE A 140 -7.24 -7.62 9.60
N TYR A 141 -7.30 -7.86 10.92
CA TYR A 141 -8.55 -8.04 11.65
C TYR A 141 -9.26 -6.72 11.96
N ASN A 142 -8.52 -5.70 12.37
CA ASN A 142 -9.08 -4.43 12.80
C ASN A 142 -9.20 -3.40 11.65
N GLY A 143 -8.41 -3.58 10.59
CA GLY A 143 -8.07 -2.50 9.68
C GLY A 143 -7.05 -1.56 10.32
N HIS A 144 -6.12 -1.05 9.51
CA HIS A 144 -5.08 -0.14 10.00
C HIS A 144 -4.51 0.70 8.85
N THR A 145 -4.13 1.94 9.16
CA THR A 145 -3.41 2.80 8.23
C THR A 145 -1.96 2.86 8.68
N THR A 146 -1.07 2.24 7.91
CA THR A 146 0.37 2.22 8.19
C THR A 146 1.13 2.92 7.07
N GLU A 147 2.42 3.10 7.27
CA GLU A 147 3.33 3.61 6.25
C GLU A 147 4.46 2.61 6.02
N PHE A 148 4.91 2.50 4.79
CA PHE A 148 6.11 1.73 4.46
C PHE A 148 7.10 2.58 3.68
N GLN A 149 8.37 2.25 3.83
CA GLN A 149 9.47 2.93 3.16
C GLN A 149 10.02 2.05 2.05
N LEU A 150 10.20 2.64 0.87
CA LEU A 150 10.77 1.98 -0.30
C LEU A 150 11.91 2.84 -0.85
N GLU A 151 13.07 2.24 -1.05
CA GLU A 151 14.14 2.87 -1.82
C GLU A 151 13.87 2.69 -3.31
N LYS A 152 13.68 3.81 -4.01
CA LYS A 152 13.47 3.81 -5.46
C LYS A 152 14.30 4.88 -6.16
N GLN A 153 14.43 4.74 -7.48
CA GLN A 153 15.04 5.75 -8.33
C GLN A 153 14.04 6.89 -8.56
N MET A 154 14.44 8.11 -8.24
CA MET A 154 13.68 9.33 -8.49
C MET A 154 14.46 10.29 -9.39
N ILE A 155 13.74 11.10 -10.16
CA ILE A 155 14.35 12.18 -10.93
C ILE A 155 15.07 13.13 -9.98
N CYS A 156 16.31 13.49 -10.34
CA CYS A 156 17.09 14.40 -9.52
C CYS A 156 16.42 15.78 -9.49
N GLU A 157 15.88 16.16 -8.33
CA GLU A 157 15.18 17.44 -8.12
C GLU A 157 16.10 18.65 -8.41
N GLU A 158 17.40 18.52 -8.13
CA GLU A 158 18.38 19.60 -8.29
C GLU A 158 18.69 19.94 -9.76
N CYS A 159 18.51 19.00 -10.69
CA CYS A 159 18.70 19.27 -12.12
C CYS A 159 17.45 18.98 -12.94
N GLU A 160 16.36 18.58 -12.28
CA GLU A 160 15.07 18.20 -12.87
C GLU A 160 15.19 17.20 -14.02
N GLY A 161 16.11 16.24 -13.88
CA GLY A 161 16.36 15.23 -14.91
C GLY A 161 17.21 15.68 -16.09
N SER A 162 17.73 16.91 -16.10
CA SER A 162 18.68 17.35 -17.15
C SER A 162 20.07 16.73 -16.98
N GLY A 163 20.48 16.47 -15.73
CA GLY A 163 21.83 16.03 -15.38
C GLY A 163 22.86 17.16 -15.37
N SER A 164 22.46 18.38 -15.74
CA SER A 164 23.30 19.58 -15.74
C SER A 164 23.04 20.45 -14.52
N ALA A 165 24.08 21.10 -14.00
CA ALA A 165 23.96 22.02 -12.88
C ALA A 165 23.22 23.31 -13.26
N ASP A 166 23.42 23.78 -14.48
CA ASP A 166 22.82 24.98 -15.07
C ASP A 166 21.59 24.70 -15.95
N GLY A 167 21.17 23.43 -16.02
CA GLY A 167 20.09 22.97 -16.90
C GLY A 167 20.41 23.00 -18.40
N GLN A 168 21.60 23.45 -18.82
CA GLN A 168 21.99 23.50 -20.23
C GLN A 168 22.47 22.13 -20.72
N VAL A 169 21.98 21.71 -21.87
CA VAL A 169 22.33 20.42 -22.46
C VAL A 169 22.64 20.62 -23.95
N ASP A 170 23.89 20.35 -24.33
CA ASP A 170 24.37 20.51 -25.70
C ASP A 170 24.14 19.22 -26.51
N THR A 171 23.96 19.35 -27.83
CA THR A 171 23.92 18.18 -28.72
C THR A 171 25.31 17.58 -28.83
N CYS A 172 25.42 16.26 -28.69
CA CYS A 172 26.70 15.58 -28.80
C CYS A 172 27.26 15.71 -30.22
N THR A 173 28.38 16.39 -30.38
CA THR A 173 29.06 16.61 -31.66
C THR A 173 29.63 15.33 -32.26
N ALA A 174 29.98 14.34 -31.44
CA ALA A 174 30.57 13.09 -31.89
C ALA A 174 29.56 12.12 -32.52
N CYS A 175 28.25 12.30 -32.28
CA CYS A 175 27.19 11.51 -32.91
C CYS A 175 26.08 12.37 -33.52
N ASN A 176 26.25 13.70 -33.56
CA ASN A 176 25.25 14.67 -34.00
C ASN A 176 23.84 14.44 -33.40
N GLY A 177 23.78 14.06 -32.13
CA GLY A 177 22.50 13.80 -31.45
C GLY A 177 21.96 12.37 -31.60
N HIS A 178 22.55 11.53 -32.46
CA HIS A 178 22.03 10.20 -32.76
C HIS A 178 22.31 9.16 -31.66
N GLY A 179 23.20 9.43 -30.71
CA GLY A 179 23.55 8.50 -29.63
C GLY A 179 24.37 7.28 -30.07
N VAL A 180 24.50 7.01 -31.36
CA VAL A 180 25.28 5.90 -31.93
C VAL A 180 26.29 6.40 -32.96
N GLN A 181 27.39 5.65 -33.12
CA GLN A 181 28.40 5.86 -34.14
C GLN A 181 28.53 4.61 -35.02
N VAL A 182 28.74 4.79 -36.32
CA VAL A 182 28.94 3.68 -37.26
C VAL A 182 30.43 3.37 -37.33
N LYS A 183 30.88 2.24 -36.74
CA LYS A 183 32.26 1.74 -36.88
C LYS A 183 32.29 0.65 -37.95
N LYS A 184 33.23 0.72 -38.89
CA LYS A 184 33.45 -0.32 -39.91
C LYS A 184 34.35 -1.41 -39.32
N HIS A 185 33.82 -2.60 -39.13
CA HIS A 185 34.56 -3.76 -38.66
C HIS A 185 34.93 -4.67 -39.85
N GLN A 186 36.22 -4.97 -40.01
CA GLN A 186 36.70 -5.83 -41.09
C GLN A 186 36.66 -7.29 -40.65
N LEU A 187 35.77 -8.09 -41.26
CA LEU A 187 35.63 -9.52 -40.95
C LEU A 187 36.56 -10.38 -41.80
N ALA A 188 36.91 -9.92 -43.01
CA ALA A 188 37.81 -10.59 -43.93
C ALA A 188 38.46 -9.59 -44.90
N PRO A 189 39.53 -9.96 -45.62
CA PRO A 189 40.05 -9.16 -46.73
C PRO A 189 38.93 -8.83 -47.73
N GLY A 190 38.60 -7.55 -47.89
CA GLY A 190 37.54 -7.08 -48.81
C GLY A 190 36.11 -7.09 -48.26
N ILE A 191 35.85 -7.60 -47.05
CA ILE A 191 34.52 -7.62 -46.43
C ILE A 191 34.52 -6.74 -45.18
N PHE A 192 33.85 -5.59 -45.27
CA PHE A 192 33.64 -4.65 -44.17
C PHE A 192 32.17 -4.66 -43.76
N GLN A 193 31.88 -4.92 -42.49
CA GLN A 193 30.55 -4.77 -41.91
C GLN A 193 30.46 -3.40 -41.22
N GLN A 194 29.39 -2.66 -41.49
CA GLN A 194 29.07 -1.45 -40.72
C GLN A 194 28.31 -1.87 -39.46
N VAL A 195 28.89 -1.62 -38.29
CA VAL A 195 28.26 -1.92 -37.00
C VAL A 195 27.95 -0.61 -36.30
N GLN A 196 26.72 -0.44 -35.86
CA GLN A 196 26.33 0.69 -35.02
C GLN A 196 26.76 0.40 -33.59
N VAL A 197 27.61 1.25 -33.02
CA VAL A 197 28.05 1.18 -31.64
C VAL A 197 27.51 2.37 -30.86
N LYS A 198 27.32 2.21 -29.55
CA LYS A 198 26.96 3.30 -28.64
C LYS A 198 28.04 4.40 -28.72
N CYS A 199 27.63 5.66 -28.82
CA CYS A 199 28.58 6.77 -28.88
C CYS A 199 29.31 6.92 -27.55
N ASP A 200 30.64 6.80 -27.56
CA ASP A 200 31.50 6.84 -26.37
C ASP A 200 31.45 8.22 -25.66
N HIS A 201 31.13 9.31 -26.38
CA HIS A 201 31.12 10.68 -25.83
C HIS A 201 29.83 11.07 -25.09
N CYS A 202 28.68 10.55 -25.50
CA CYS A 202 27.40 10.83 -24.84
C CYS A 202 26.79 9.61 -24.16
N ASP A 203 27.51 8.48 -24.18
CA ASP A 203 27.04 7.20 -23.67
C ASP A 203 25.63 6.87 -24.15
N GLY A 204 25.38 7.01 -25.46
CA GLY A 204 24.07 6.68 -26.05
C GLY A 204 23.00 7.77 -25.91
N LYS A 205 23.24 8.83 -25.14
CA LYS A 205 22.21 9.83 -24.80
C LYS A 205 21.97 10.88 -25.90
N GLY A 206 22.85 10.96 -26.90
CA GLY A 206 22.82 12.00 -27.95
C GLY A 206 23.12 13.42 -27.46
N LYS A 207 23.24 13.61 -26.15
CA LYS A 207 23.40 14.90 -25.49
C LYS A 207 24.65 14.90 -24.60
N THR A 208 25.31 16.04 -24.51
CA THR A 208 26.50 16.27 -23.69
C THR A 208 26.28 17.42 -22.73
N ILE A 209 26.85 17.32 -21.54
CA ILE A 209 26.68 18.27 -20.45
C ILE A 209 28.05 18.85 -20.11
N LYS A 210 28.20 20.19 -20.12
CA LYS A 210 29.44 20.86 -19.73
C LYS A 210 29.61 20.92 -18.21
N HIS A 211 28.54 21.29 -17.49
CA HIS A 211 28.55 21.43 -16.04
C HIS A 211 27.68 20.33 -15.42
N LYS A 212 28.30 19.22 -14.99
CA LYS A 212 27.56 18.11 -14.38
C LYS A 212 26.86 18.57 -13.10
N CYS A 213 25.63 18.14 -12.90
CA CYS A 213 24.90 18.37 -11.65
C CYS A 213 25.69 17.80 -10.46
N PRO A 214 25.90 18.55 -9.37
CA PRO A 214 26.70 18.08 -8.23
C PRO A 214 26.04 16.94 -7.45
N VAL A 215 24.71 16.85 -7.46
CA VAL A 215 23.95 15.83 -6.69
C VAL A 215 23.92 14.49 -7.41
N CYS A 216 23.61 14.49 -8.71
CA CYS A 216 23.49 13.25 -9.50
C CYS A 216 24.72 12.94 -10.35
N SER A 217 25.73 13.83 -10.39
CA SER A 217 26.94 13.68 -11.21
C SER A 217 26.68 13.44 -12.70
N GLY A 218 25.54 13.91 -13.22
CA GLY A 218 25.11 13.72 -14.61
C GLY A 218 24.30 12.45 -14.89
N SER A 219 23.93 11.67 -13.87
CA SER A 219 23.06 10.50 -14.02
C SER A 219 21.60 10.87 -14.31
N ARG A 220 21.17 12.10 -13.93
CA ARG A 220 19.78 12.65 -14.03
C ARG A 220 18.81 12.10 -12.98
N VAL A 221 19.17 11.04 -12.28
CA VAL A 221 18.35 10.32 -11.31
C VAL A 221 19.16 9.99 -10.05
N ILE A 222 18.48 9.83 -8.93
CA ILE A 222 19.08 9.49 -7.63
C ILE A 222 18.22 8.44 -6.92
N ARG A 223 18.86 7.56 -6.14
CA ARG A 223 18.12 6.67 -5.23
C ARG A 223 17.79 7.40 -3.95
N LYS A 224 16.53 7.34 -3.55
CA LYS A 224 16.00 7.95 -2.34
C LYS A 224 14.95 7.02 -1.73
N VAL A 225 14.87 7.03 -0.41
CA VAL A 225 13.80 6.36 0.33
C VAL A 225 12.55 7.24 0.26
N GLN A 226 11.45 6.68 -0.22
CA GLN A 226 10.14 7.30 -0.25
C GLN A 226 9.19 6.55 0.68
N THR A 227 8.45 7.31 1.49
CA THR A 227 7.40 6.77 2.35
C THR A 227 6.07 6.79 1.61
N HIS A 228 5.35 5.67 1.65
CA HIS A 228 4.01 5.52 1.09
C HIS A 228 3.03 5.13 2.18
N GLN A 229 1.86 5.75 2.15
CA GLN A 229 0.74 5.40 3.02
C GLN A 229 0.05 4.15 2.50
N LEU A 230 -0.19 3.19 3.39
CA LEU A 230 -0.80 1.90 3.12
C LEU A 230 -2.03 1.76 4.00
N VAL A 231 -3.19 1.72 3.36
CA VAL A 231 -4.48 1.51 4.04
C VAL A 231 -4.81 0.03 3.94
N ILE A 232 -4.91 -0.63 5.08
CA ILE A 232 -5.30 -2.03 5.20
C ILE A 232 -6.75 -2.06 5.65
N GLU A 233 -7.61 -2.56 4.78
CA GLU A 233 -9.02 -2.68 5.07
C GLU A 233 -9.28 -3.84 6.03
N ARG A 234 -10.35 -3.70 6.81
CA ARG A 234 -10.80 -4.71 7.74
C ARG A 234 -11.15 -6.01 6.99
N GLY A 235 -10.59 -7.12 7.43
CA GLY A 235 -10.80 -8.43 6.80
C GLY A 235 -9.99 -8.68 5.53
N ALA A 236 -9.17 -7.70 5.07
CA ALA A 236 -8.42 -7.73 3.83
C ALA A 236 -7.83 -9.13 3.51
N PRO A 237 -8.01 -9.67 2.29
CA PRO A 237 -7.57 -11.01 1.96
C PRO A 237 -6.03 -11.12 1.97
N LYS A 238 -5.54 -12.32 2.28
CA LYS A 238 -4.11 -12.61 2.23
C LYS A 238 -3.61 -12.49 0.80
N GLY A 239 -2.52 -11.73 0.59
CA GLY A 239 -1.96 -11.51 -0.73
C GLY A 239 -2.69 -10.47 -1.57
N GLN A 240 -3.57 -9.66 -0.98
CA GLN A 240 -4.14 -8.49 -1.66
C GLN A 240 -3.01 -7.59 -2.18
N THR A 241 -3.15 -7.13 -3.42
CA THR A 241 -2.21 -6.19 -4.04
C THR A 241 -2.85 -4.82 -4.14
N ILE A 242 -2.15 -3.81 -3.63
CA ILE A 242 -2.51 -2.40 -3.73
C ILE A 242 -1.61 -1.77 -4.80
N ASN A 243 -2.23 -1.09 -5.76
CA ASN A 243 -1.53 -0.52 -6.91
C ASN A 243 -1.36 0.99 -6.71
N TYR A 244 -0.12 1.46 -6.85
CA TYR A 244 0.21 2.88 -6.88
C TYR A 244 0.69 3.22 -8.29
N GLU A 245 -0.14 3.92 -9.05
CA GLU A 245 0.12 4.24 -10.44
C GLU A 245 1.33 5.19 -10.60
N ASN A 246 2.20 4.90 -11.57
CA ASN A 246 3.38 5.71 -11.88
C ASN A 246 4.33 5.97 -10.69
N GLU A 247 4.30 5.12 -9.66
CA GLU A 247 5.13 5.26 -8.45
C GLU A 247 6.30 4.26 -8.43
N ALA A 248 6.59 3.56 -9.52
CA ALA A 248 7.82 2.76 -9.68
C ALA A 248 9.07 3.64 -9.92
N ASP A 249 10.16 3.04 -10.40
CA ASP A 249 11.41 3.74 -10.72
C ASP A 249 11.20 4.80 -11.82
N GLU A 250 11.57 6.05 -11.52
CA GLU A 250 11.42 7.17 -12.44
C GLU A 250 12.60 7.29 -13.41
N SER A 251 12.32 7.80 -14.61
CA SER A 251 13.33 8.13 -15.62
C SER A 251 12.97 9.42 -16.35
N PRO A 252 13.94 10.24 -16.76
CA PRO A 252 13.67 11.37 -17.65
C PRO A 252 13.21 10.96 -19.06
N ASP A 253 13.46 9.71 -19.46
CA ASP A 253 13.26 9.24 -20.84
C ASP A 253 11.93 8.47 -21.02
N TRP A 254 11.23 8.10 -19.94
CA TRP A 254 9.95 7.37 -19.95
C TRP A 254 9.14 7.65 -18.69
N VAL A 255 7.81 7.46 -18.77
CA VAL A 255 6.91 7.55 -17.62
C VAL A 255 7.15 6.37 -16.69
N ALA A 256 7.11 6.57 -15.37
CA ALA A 256 7.33 5.48 -14.41
C ALA A 256 6.30 4.35 -14.57
N GLY A 257 6.71 3.13 -14.21
CA GLY A 257 5.79 2.00 -14.07
C GLY A 257 4.91 2.13 -12.82
N ASP A 258 4.07 1.13 -12.58
CA ASP A 258 3.24 1.05 -11.37
C ASP A 258 3.98 0.31 -10.26
N LEU A 259 3.68 0.68 -9.01
CA LEU A 259 4.16 -0.01 -7.83
C LEU A 259 3.05 -0.90 -7.27
N HIS A 260 3.27 -2.21 -7.33
CA HIS A 260 2.38 -3.25 -6.82
C HIS A 260 2.81 -3.68 -5.42
N VAL A 261 2.04 -3.30 -4.41
CA VAL A 261 2.31 -3.62 -3.01
C VAL A 261 1.45 -4.80 -2.58
N THR A 262 2.07 -5.96 -2.39
CA THR A 262 1.37 -7.17 -1.93
C THR A 262 1.43 -7.29 -0.41
N LEU A 263 0.26 -7.35 0.22
CA LEU A 263 0.12 -7.54 1.65
C LEU A 263 0.38 -9.01 2.02
N VAL A 264 1.38 -9.23 2.88
CA VAL A 264 1.69 -10.56 3.41
C VAL A 264 1.55 -10.55 4.92
N GLU A 265 1.08 -11.66 5.49
CA GLU A 265 0.99 -11.84 6.93
C GLU A 265 2.40 -11.90 7.53
N LYS A 266 2.71 -10.96 8.43
CA LYS A 266 3.97 -10.93 9.19
C LYS A 266 3.93 -12.06 10.22
N GLU A 267 5.04 -12.77 10.36
CA GLU A 267 5.20 -13.70 11.48
C GLU A 267 5.20 -12.93 12.79
N ALA A 268 4.42 -13.42 13.75
CA ALA A 268 4.32 -12.85 15.08
C ALA A 268 5.68 -12.89 15.80
N ASN A 269 6.04 -11.79 16.47
CA ASN A 269 7.27 -11.72 17.24
C ASN A 269 6.95 -11.50 18.72
N LEU A 270 7.29 -12.49 19.54
CA LEU A 270 7.07 -12.49 20.98
C LEU A 270 7.87 -11.40 21.73
N GLU A 271 8.89 -10.82 21.08
CA GLU A 271 9.81 -9.84 21.68
C GLU A 271 9.40 -8.38 21.45
N GLU A 272 8.45 -8.11 20.55
CA GLU A 272 7.95 -6.75 20.33
C GLU A 272 6.99 -6.34 21.48
N ASP A 273 7.00 -5.05 21.88
CA ASP A 273 6.12 -4.46 22.91
C ASP A 273 4.65 -4.48 22.46
N ASN A 274 4.06 -5.65 22.49
CA ASN A 274 2.63 -5.88 22.33
C ASN A 274 2.09 -6.26 23.71
N GLU A 275 1.68 -5.25 24.50
CA GLU A 275 1.21 -5.42 25.88
C GLU A 275 0.13 -6.51 26.00
N LEU A 276 -0.71 -6.65 24.96
CA LEU A 276 -1.80 -7.62 24.90
C LEU A 276 -1.41 -8.93 24.18
N LYS A 277 -0.23 -8.99 23.54
CA LYS A 277 0.26 -10.13 22.73
C LYS A 277 -0.73 -10.61 21.66
N VAL A 278 -1.45 -9.65 21.07
CA VAL A 278 -2.54 -9.86 20.10
C VAL A 278 -2.10 -9.73 18.63
N ASP A 279 -0.82 -9.91 18.32
CA ASP A 279 -0.28 -9.80 16.94
C ASP A 279 -0.68 -10.97 16.03
N GLY A 280 -1.26 -12.02 16.61
CA GLY A 280 -1.56 -13.28 15.95
C GLY A 280 -0.63 -14.42 16.33
N THR A 281 0.25 -14.26 17.34
CA THR A 281 1.14 -15.32 17.85
C THR A 281 0.46 -16.69 17.93
N PHE A 282 -0.70 -16.74 18.55
CA PHE A 282 -1.45 -17.97 18.83
C PHE A 282 -2.54 -18.28 17.79
N PHE A 283 -2.93 -17.28 16.99
CA PHE A 283 -3.96 -17.43 15.98
C PHE A 283 -3.34 -17.85 14.65
N ARG A 284 -4.06 -18.67 13.90
CA ARG A 284 -3.72 -18.99 12.50
C ARG A 284 -4.93 -18.72 11.62
N ARG A 285 -4.78 -17.81 10.65
CA ARG A 285 -5.85 -17.49 9.70
C ARG A 285 -5.97 -18.57 8.63
N LYS A 286 -7.19 -19.04 8.39
CA LYS A 286 -7.53 -19.89 7.24
C LYS A 286 -8.83 -19.40 6.60
N GLY A 287 -8.69 -18.61 5.53
CA GLY A 287 -9.82 -17.89 4.93
C GLY A 287 -10.40 -16.89 5.93
N ASP A 288 -11.69 -17.04 6.20
CA ASP A 288 -12.43 -16.20 7.15
C ASP A 288 -12.41 -16.76 8.58
N ASN A 289 -11.86 -17.95 8.79
CA ASN A 289 -11.81 -18.57 10.11
C ASN A 289 -10.45 -18.33 10.77
N LEU A 290 -10.48 -18.23 12.09
CA LEU A 290 -9.29 -18.23 12.93
C LEU A 290 -9.14 -19.59 13.59
N HIS A 291 -7.91 -20.10 13.66
CA HIS A 291 -7.60 -21.34 14.34
C HIS A 291 -6.80 -21.06 15.60
N TRP A 292 -7.20 -21.70 16.70
CA TRP A 292 -6.52 -21.67 17.99
C TRP A 292 -6.30 -23.11 18.47
N ARG A 293 -5.14 -23.37 19.09
CA ARG A 293 -4.87 -24.65 19.73
C ARG A 293 -4.88 -24.47 21.24
N GLU A 294 -5.85 -25.08 21.90
CA GLU A 294 -5.96 -25.05 23.36
C GLU A 294 -5.37 -26.33 23.95
N ILE A 295 -4.48 -26.17 24.92
CA ILE A 295 -3.81 -27.28 25.58
C ILE A 295 -4.54 -27.58 26.89
N LEU A 296 -5.05 -28.80 27.03
CA LEU A 296 -5.70 -29.27 28.24
C LEU A 296 -4.86 -30.34 28.91
N SER A 297 -4.78 -30.29 30.24
CA SER A 297 -4.31 -31.42 31.03
C SER A 297 -5.34 -32.57 30.99
N LEU A 298 -4.89 -33.80 31.26
CA LEU A 298 -5.80 -34.95 31.38
C LEU A 298 -6.97 -34.70 32.35
N ARG A 299 -6.72 -34.00 33.47
CA ARG A 299 -7.78 -33.64 34.43
C ARG A 299 -8.82 -32.72 33.79
N GLU A 300 -8.38 -31.65 33.13
CA GLU A 300 -9.28 -30.67 32.52
C GLU A 300 -10.07 -31.28 31.37
N ALA A 301 -9.41 -32.08 30.54
CA ALA A 301 -10.04 -32.79 29.43
C ALA A 301 -11.08 -33.79 29.92
N TRP A 302 -10.81 -34.57 30.97
CA TRP A 302 -11.72 -35.62 31.41
C TRP A 302 -12.81 -35.14 32.37
N MET A 303 -12.46 -34.27 33.32
CA MET A 303 -13.35 -33.85 34.41
C MET A 303 -14.06 -32.53 34.14
N GLY A 304 -13.65 -31.77 33.11
CA GLY A 304 -14.12 -30.40 32.88
C GLY A 304 -13.76 -29.49 34.06
N SER A 305 -14.68 -28.58 34.42
CA SER A 305 -14.52 -27.61 35.51
C SER A 305 -13.33 -26.65 35.31
N TRP A 306 -13.22 -26.11 34.09
CA TRP A 306 -12.20 -25.14 33.74
C TRP A 306 -12.79 -24.01 32.90
N THR A 307 -12.12 -22.86 32.96
CA THR A 307 -12.47 -21.65 32.21
C THR A 307 -11.18 -20.99 31.74
N ARG A 308 -11.14 -20.56 30.48
CA ARG A 308 -10.02 -19.86 29.85
C ARG A 308 -10.54 -18.60 29.19
N ASN A 309 -9.79 -17.52 29.34
CA ASN A 309 -10.07 -16.24 28.73
C ASN A 309 -9.03 -16.02 27.64
N LEU A 310 -9.45 -16.03 26.39
CA LEU A 310 -8.61 -15.75 25.23
C LEU A 310 -8.76 -14.28 24.88
N THR A 311 -7.66 -13.55 24.81
CA THR A 311 -7.66 -12.19 24.28
C THR A 311 -7.67 -12.26 22.75
N HIS A 312 -8.72 -11.74 22.12
CA HIS A 312 -8.88 -11.69 20.67
C HIS A 312 -8.02 -10.57 20.06
N LEU A 313 -7.93 -10.52 18.73
CA LEU A 313 -7.13 -9.59 17.94
C LEU A 313 -7.55 -8.11 18.09
N ASP A 314 -8.79 -7.83 18.49
CA ASP A 314 -9.27 -6.49 18.86
C ASP A 314 -9.17 -6.18 20.37
N GLY A 315 -8.72 -7.17 21.17
CA GLY A 315 -8.57 -7.06 22.61
C GLY A 315 -9.77 -7.51 23.45
N HIS A 316 -10.91 -7.89 22.85
CA HIS A 316 -12.02 -8.43 23.62
C HIS A 316 -11.72 -9.86 24.11
N ILE A 317 -12.47 -10.33 25.11
CA ILE A 317 -12.23 -11.64 25.73
C ILE A 317 -13.23 -12.67 25.19
N VAL A 318 -12.72 -13.74 24.58
CA VAL A 318 -13.50 -14.95 24.28
C VAL A 318 -13.32 -15.96 25.41
N GLN A 319 -14.41 -16.34 26.05
CA GLN A 319 -14.39 -17.28 27.16
C GLN A 319 -14.65 -18.71 26.68
N LEU A 320 -13.67 -19.60 26.87
CA LEU A 320 -13.83 -21.04 26.70
C LEU A 320 -14.08 -21.68 28.06
N SER A 321 -15.03 -22.60 28.15
CA SER A 321 -15.27 -23.32 29.40
C SER A 321 -15.88 -24.70 29.18
N ARG A 322 -15.71 -25.55 30.20
CA ARG A 322 -16.41 -26.83 30.32
C ARG A 322 -16.89 -27.02 31.75
N GLU A 323 -18.15 -27.39 31.88
CA GLU A 323 -18.73 -27.72 33.18
C GLU A 323 -18.15 -29.04 33.71
N ARG A 324 -18.27 -29.27 35.03
CA ARG A 324 -17.81 -30.51 35.63
C ARG A 324 -18.54 -31.72 35.02
N GLY A 325 -17.79 -32.72 34.60
CA GLY A 325 -18.31 -33.96 34.00
C GLY A 325 -18.46 -33.92 32.48
N GLN A 326 -18.18 -32.78 31.84
CA GLN A 326 -18.11 -32.69 30.38
C GLN A 326 -16.69 -33.02 29.92
N ALA A 327 -16.53 -34.20 29.32
CA ALA A 327 -15.26 -34.63 28.78
C ALA A 327 -15.00 -34.02 27.38
N VAL A 328 -13.74 -33.73 27.09
CA VAL A 328 -13.24 -33.25 25.81
C VAL A 328 -12.28 -34.30 25.26
N GLN A 329 -12.57 -34.78 24.05
CA GLN A 329 -11.72 -35.76 23.37
C GLN A 329 -10.45 -35.09 22.81
N PRO A 330 -9.30 -35.78 22.78
CA PRO A 330 -8.12 -35.30 22.07
C PRO A 330 -8.43 -35.05 20.59
N GLY A 331 -8.01 -33.89 20.07
CA GLY A 331 -8.31 -33.47 18.70
C GLY A 331 -9.75 -33.04 18.48
N HIS A 332 -10.57 -32.92 19.54
CA HIS A 332 -11.89 -32.33 19.42
C HIS A 332 -11.78 -30.88 18.93
N VAL A 333 -12.67 -30.53 18.00
CA VAL A 333 -12.74 -29.19 17.41
C VAL A 333 -14.06 -28.54 17.80
N GLU A 334 -13.96 -27.39 18.45
CA GLU A 334 -15.10 -26.52 18.77
C GLU A 334 -15.09 -25.30 17.87
N HIS A 335 -16.28 -24.87 17.43
CA HIS A 335 -16.48 -23.65 16.66
C HIS A 335 -17.15 -22.60 17.53
N VAL A 336 -16.44 -21.52 17.86
CA VAL A 336 -17.03 -20.33 18.48
C VAL A 336 -17.49 -19.41 17.36
N LYS A 337 -18.81 -19.31 17.20
CA LYS A 337 -19.44 -18.61 16.09
C LYS A 337 -19.20 -17.11 16.16
N GLY A 338 -18.83 -16.51 15.04
CA GLY A 338 -18.63 -15.06 14.94
C GLY A 338 -17.30 -14.55 15.50
N GLU A 339 -16.43 -15.45 15.97
CA GLU A 339 -15.12 -15.11 16.52
C GLU A 339 -13.97 -15.35 15.53
N GLY A 340 -14.26 -15.54 14.24
CA GLY A 340 -13.28 -15.64 13.16
C GLY A 340 -12.84 -14.28 12.62
N MET A 341 -12.20 -14.27 11.45
CA MET A 341 -11.87 -13.03 10.74
C MET A 341 -13.14 -12.31 10.27
N PRO A 342 -13.12 -10.98 10.19
CA PRO A 342 -14.13 -10.22 9.45
C PRO A 342 -14.11 -10.65 7.99
N LYS A 343 -15.28 -10.88 7.41
CA LYS A 343 -15.42 -11.14 5.99
C LYS A 343 -15.24 -9.84 5.22
N TRP A 344 -14.31 -9.84 4.29
CA TRP A 344 -14.02 -8.66 3.48
C TRP A 344 -15.12 -8.40 2.46
N HIS A 345 -15.51 -7.13 2.35
CA HIS A 345 -16.45 -6.62 1.35
C HIS A 345 -15.91 -5.30 0.82
N GLU A 346 -16.06 -5.07 -0.50
CA GLU A 346 -15.60 -3.85 -1.17
C GLU A 346 -16.29 -2.58 -0.60
N ASP A 347 -17.55 -2.69 -0.19
CA ASP A 347 -18.32 -1.59 0.39
C ASP A 347 -18.06 -1.37 1.90
N GLY A 348 -17.19 -2.17 2.53
CA GLY A 348 -16.87 -2.09 3.95
C GLY A 348 -18.09 -2.18 4.90
N ASP A 349 -17.99 -1.54 6.08
CA ASP A 349 -19.13 -1.30 6.98
C ASP A 349 -19.99 -0.15 6.42
N SER A 350 -20.87 -0.47 5.47
CA SER A 350 -21.84 0.48 4.93
C SER A 350 -23.20 0.34 5.63
N VAL A 351 -24.10 1.30 5.40
CA VAL A 351 -25.49 1.25 5.91
C VAL A 351 -26.22 -0.02 5.43
N TYR A 352 -25.79 -0.60 4.31
CA TYR A 352 -26.40 -1.77 3.69
C TYR A 352 -25.70 -3.09 4.06
N HIS A 353 -24.48 -3.02 4.58
CA HIS A 353 -23.65 -4.20 4.87
C HIS A 353 -23.07 -4.11 6.28
N LYS A 354 -23.54 -4.98 7.17
CA LYS A 354 -22.97 -5.17 8.50
C LYS A 354 -21.81 -6.16 8.38
N THR A 355 -20.64 -5.84 8.94
CA THR A 355 -19.52 -6.78 9.00
C THR A 355 -19.95 -8.11 9.61
N GLU A 356 -19.83 -9.17 8.80
CA GLU A 356 -19.94 -10.55 9.25
C GLU A 356 -18.57 -11.09 9.63
N PHE A 357 -18.56 -12.09 10.50
CA PHE A 357 -17.33 -12.75 10.94
C PHE A 357 -17.41 -14.24 10.61
N GLY A 358 -16.26 -14.86 10.36
CA GLY A 358 -16.13 -16.32 10.38
C GLY A 358 -16.17 -16.86 11.81
N ASP A 359 -15.67 -18.08 11.98
CA ASP A 359 -15.63 -18.77 13.27
C ASP A 359 -14.21 -18.84 13.83
N LEU A 360 -14.10 -18.86 15.16
CA LEU A 360 -12.91 -19.33 15.85
C LEU A 360 -12.99 -20.84 16.02
N VAL A 361 -12.08 -21.54 15.36
CA VAL A 361 -11.94 -23.00 15.38
C VAL A 361 -10.90 -23.37 16.43
N VAL A 362 -11.36 -23.89 17.56
CA VAL A 362 -10.52 -24.28 18.69
C VAL A 362 -10.26 -25.77 18.64
N GLU A 363 -9.01 -26.17 18.43
CA GLU A 363 -8.56 -27.56 18.51
C GLU A 363 -8.01 -27.85 19.91
N TYR A 364 -8.56 -28.84 20.59
CA TYR A 364 -8.13 -29.25 21.92
C TYR A 364 -7.05 -30.34 21.86
N THR A 365 -5.85 -30.02 22.33
CA THR A 365 -4.75 -30.98 22.49
C THR A 365 -4.65 -31.40 23.95
N VAL A 366 -4.79 -32.70 24.23
CA VAL A 366 -4.71 -33.23 25.59
C VAL A 366 -3.30 -33.71 25.87
N VAL A 367 -2.69 -33.21 26.94
CA VAL A 367 -1.36 -33.63 27.41
C VAL A 367 -1.54 -34.56 28.61
N LEU A 368 -0.99 -35.77 28.46
CA LEU A 368 -0.97 -36.76 29.54
C LEU A 368 0.25 -36.53 30.45
N PRO A 369 0.14 -36.84 31.75
CA PRO A 369 1.29 -36.83 32.65
C PRO A 369 2.26 -37.97 32.30
N ASP A 370 3.56 -37.73 32.43
CA ASP A 370 4.60 -38.73 32.13
C ASP A 370 4.56 -39.95 33.08
N GLN A 371 4.15 -39.74 34.33
CA GLN A 371 4.05 -40.78 35.36
C GLN A 371 2.85 -40.53 36.26
N MET A 372 2.26 -41.62 36.78
CA MET A 372 1.20 -41.57 37.78
C MET A 372 1.76 -41.85 39.18
N GLU A 373 1.23 -41.15 40.19
CA GLU A 373 1.54 -41.45 41.58
C GLU A 373 0.88 -42.76 42.01
N LYS A 374 1.54 -43.57 42.85
CA LYS A 374 1.04 -44.89 43.28
C LYS A 374 -0.37 -44.88 43.89
N GLY A 375 -0.70 -43.83 44.65
CA GLY A 375 -2.04 -43.69 45.23
C GLY A 375 -3.09 -43.46 44.15
N MET A 376 -2.79 -42.57 43.22
CA MET A 376 -3.62 -42.26 42.06
C MET A 376 -3.82 -43.47 41.16
N GLU A 377 -2.75 -44.21 40.85
CA GLU A 377 -2.78 -45.45 40.07
C GLU A 377 -3.76 -46.47 40.67
N LYS A 378 -3.66 -46.72 41.99
CA LYS A 378 -4.54 -47.67 42.69
C LYS A 378 -6.01 -47.27 42.58
N ASP A 379 -6.32 -46.00 42.78
CA ASP A 379 -7.69 -45.50 42.77
C ASP A 379 -8.29 -45.53 41.36
N PHE A 380 -7.54 -45.10 40.35
CA PHE A 380 -7.97 -45.19 38.95
C PHE A 380 -8.14 -46.64 38.50
N TRP A 381 -7.21 -47.53 38.86
CA TRP A 381 -7.30 -48.95 38.52
C TRP A 381 -8.59 -49.58 39.08
N ALA A 382 -8.90 -49.30 40.35
CA ALA A 382 -10.11 -49.81 40.99
C ALA A 382 -11.39 -49.22 40.37
N LEU A 383 -11.37 -47.96 39.94
CA LEU A 383 -12.48 -47.31 39.26
C LEU A 383 -12.72 -47.95 37.88
N TRP A 384 -11.67 -48.09 37.09
CA TRP A 384 -11.72 -48.66 35.74
C TRP A 384 -12.16 -50.12 35.75
N GLU A 385 -11.65 -50.95 36.65
CA GLU A 385 -12.11 -52.34 36.78
C GLU A 385 -13.61 -52.44 37.13
N LYS A 386 -14.13 -51.52 37.95
CA LYS A 386 -15.58 -51.46 38.22
C LYS A 386 -16.37 -51.03 36.97
N TRP A 387 -15.87 -50.03 36.24
CA TRP A 387 -16.50 -49.54 35.02
C TRP A 387 -16.49 -50.62 33.93
N ARG A 388 -15.34 -51.25 33.68
CA ARG A 388 -15.11 -52.34 32.72
C ARG A 388 -16.07 -53.51 32.93
N LYS A 389 -16.31 -53.92 34.18
CA LYS A 389 -17.30 -54.96 34.51
C LYS A 389 -18.73 -54.56 34.13
N LYS A 390 -19.09 -53.30 34.38
CA LYS A 390 -20.43 -52.76 34.19
C LYS A 390 -20.74 -52.40 32.73
N ASN A 391 -19.82 -51.71 32.07
CA ASN A 391 -20.00 -51.02 30.79
C ASN A 391 -19.03 -51.46 29.70
N GLY A 392 -18.00 -52.26 30.02
CA GLY A 392 -17.01 -52.69 29.04
C GLY A 392 -17.58 -53.58 27.95
N VAL A 393 -16.92 -53.58 26.79
CA VAL A 393 -17.32 -54.28 25.57
C VAL A 393 -16.23 -55.25 25.17
N ASP A 394 -16.60 -56.42 24.67
CA ASP A 394 -15.63 -57.43 24.23
C ASP A 394 -15.05 -57.02 22.87
N LEU A 395 -13.94 -56.28 22.90
CA LEU A 395 -13.26 -55.79 21.70
C LEU A 395 -12.77 -56.94 20.80
N GLN A 396 -12.43 -58.09 21.37
CA GLN A 396 -12.01 -59.25 20.59
C GLN A 396 -13.19 -59.78 19.76
N LYS A 397 -14.35 -59.90 20.39
CA LYS A 397 -15.60 -60.28 19.73
C LYS A 397 -16.05 -59.25 18.69
N ASP A 398 -15.97 -57.96 19.02
CA ASP A 398 -16.36 -56.88 18.10
C ASP A 398 -15.40 -56.74 16.90
N SER A 399 -14.11 -57.04 17.09
CA SER A 399 -13.11 -56.96 16.01
C SER A 399 -13.24 -58.07 14.96
N GLY A 400 -13.99 -59.13 15.25
CA GLY A 400 -14.15 -60.30 14.36
C GLY A 400 -12.87 -61.08 14.08
N ARG A 401 -11.78 -60.84 14.83
CA ARG A 401 -10.50 -61.53 14.66
C ARG A 401 -10.56 -62.93 15.26
N PRO A 402 -9.90 -63.94 14.65
CA PRO A 402 -9.87 -65.30 15.18
C PRO A 402 -9.34 -65.31 16.62
N GLU A 403 -10.03 -66.02 17.52
CA GLU A 403 -9.59 -66.14 18.90
C GLU A 403 -8.29 -66.94 18.99
N THR A 404 -7.28 -66.37 19.65
CA THR A 404 -6.07 -67.12 20.00
C THR A 404 -6.42 -68.12 21.12
N PRO A 405 -6.14 -69.42 20.98
CA PRO A 405 -6.44 -70.41 22.01
C PRO A 405 -5.77 -70.03 23.34
N GLY A 406 -6.57 -69.74 24.37
CA GLY A 406 -6.11 -69.34 25.70
C GLY A 406 -6.12 -67.84 25.99
N ALA A 407 -6.56 -66.98 25.05
CA ALA A 407 -6.79 -65.57 25.34
C ALA A 407 -7.99 -65.40 26.27
N ALA A 408 -7.81 -64.67 27.39
CA ALA A 408 -8.90 -64.38 28.30
C ALA A 408 -9.92 -63.45 27.61
N THR A 409 -11.17 -63.90 27.49
CA THR A 409 -12.30 -63.09 27.05
C THR A 409 -12.63 -62.05 28.13
N GLY A 410 -12.04 -60.87 28.01
CA GLY A 410 -12.29 -59.73 28.89
C GLY A 410 -13.17 -58.70 28.18
N LYS A 411 -14.15 -58.14 28.89
CA LYS A 411 -14.76 -56.86 28.50
C LYS A 411 -13.66 -55.81 28.58
N ASP A 412 -13.40 -55.03 27.55
CA ASP A 412 -12.43 -53.92 27.54
C ASP A 412 -13.13 -52.56 27.49
N GLU A 413 -12.34 -51.50 27.62
CA GLU A 413 -12.80 -50.10 27.54
C GLU A 413 -12.93 -49.68 26.07
N LEU A 414 -14.00 -48.95 25.74
CA LEU A 414 -14.27 -48.42 24.39
C LEU A 414 -13.78 -46.98 24.26
#